data_AF-A0A7J3I6R2-F1
#
_entry.id   AF-A0A7J3I6R2-F1
#
_cell.length_a   1.000
_cell.length_b   1.000
_cell.length_c   1.000
_cell.angle_alpha   90.00
_cell.angle_beta   90.00
_cell.angle_gamma   90.00
#
_symmetry.space_group_name_H-M   'P 1'
#
loop_
_entity.id
_entity.type
_entity.pdbx_description
1 polymer ?
#
loop_
_entity_poly.entity_id
_entity_poly.type
_entity_poly.pdbx_seq_one_letter_code
_entity_poly.pdbx_strand_id
1 'polypeptide(L)'
;MKVYGILRAIVFTVVTFIATVLLVIETPATGGYFNLGEASIYVIASMAPPLTTAIAAGLGPALADLVLGYWYFAPATFVIKFCEGYIVSSLMKRLGKRRVESVMRILTVIVGVLLSTVILATMVGGGGGEVTGATFSWTETSILGLRIAVPSFAILLPSYAWLAISALVVVLSVAIAFVRKPYVLAMSVGGMVMVLGYFLYEFFISNPLILGRDPVGAVFEVPVNIGQFTAGILLSIPVVQFIERAAKG
;
A
#
# COMPACT_ATOMS: atom_id res chain seq x y z
N MET A 1 10.24 -24.17 12.24
CA MET A 1 10.93 -22.87 12.38
C MET A 1 11.68 -22.90 13.72
N LYS A 2 12.99 -22.63 13.78
CA LYS A 2 13.72 -22.57 15.07
C LYS A 2 13.18 -21.40 15.92
N VAL A 3 13.32 -21.44 17.25
CA VAL A 3 12.82 -20.41 18.19
C VAL A 3 13.14 -18.97 17.75
N TYR A 4 14.38 -18.72 17.28
CA TYR A 4 14.80 -17.43 16.74
C TYR A 4 13.98 -16.93 15.54
N GLY A 5 13.48 -17.83 14.68
CA GLY A 5 12.63 -17.47 13.56
C GLY A 5 11.23 -17.03 13.99
N ILE A 6 10.72 -17.60 15.09
CA ILE A 6 9.43 -17.20 15.69
C ILE A 6 9.57 -15.82 16.32
N LEU A 7 10.63 -15.57 17.09
CA LEU A 7 10.89 -14.26 17.67
C LEU A 7 11.02 -13.17 16.60
N ARG A 8 11.71 -13.45 15.50
CA ARG A 8 11.80 -12.52 14.36
C ARG A 8 10.44 -12.24 13.73
N ALA A 9 9.62 -13.28 13.51
CA ALA A 9 8.28 -13.10 12.98
C ALA A 9 7.45 -12.17 13.89
N ILE A 10 7.47 -12.41 15.20
CA ILE A 10 6.72 -11.58 16.18
C ILE A 10 7.18 -10.12 16.12
N VAL A 11 8.49 -9.86 16.21
CA VAL A 11 9.03 -8.49 16.19
C VAL A 11 8.68 -7.79 14.87
N PHE A 12 8.81 -8.48 13.75
CA PHE A 12 8.48 -7.91 12.44
C PHE A 12 6.98 -7.68 12.25
N THR A 13 6.12 -8.54 12.80
CA THR A 13 4.67 -8.30 12.86
C THR A 13 4.36 -7.04 13.65
N VAL A 14 5.02 -6.83 14.81
CA VAL A 14 4.84 -5.61 15.61
C VAL A 14 5.30 -4.38 14.84
N VAL A 15 6.45 -4.43 14.17
CA VAL A 15 6.97 -3.31 13.36
C VAL A 15 6.03 -2.97 12.21
N THR A 16 5.55 -3.97 11.47
CA THR A 16 4.61 -3.75 10.34
C THR A 16 3.27 -3.23 10.84
N PHE A 17 2.75 -3.74 11.95
CA PHE A 17 1.54 -3.21 12.60
C PHE A 17 1.71 -1.74 13.00
N ILE A 18 2.77 -1.40 13.74
CA ILE A 18 3.03 -0.02 14.19
C ILE A 18 3.21 0.91 12.98
N ALA A 19 3.99 0.50 11.97
CA ALA A 19 4.17 1.30 10.76
C ALA A 19 2.85 1.53 10.02
N THR A 20 1.95 0.55 10.04
CA THR A 20 0.63 0.66 9.41
C THR A 20 -0.29 1.61 10.19
N VAL A 21 -0.33 1.52 11.53
CA VAL A 21 -1.22 2.33 12.37
C VAL A 21 -0.72 3.78 12.53
N LEU A 22 0.58 4.03 12.54
CA LEU A 22 1.13 5.38 12.75
C LEU A 22 1.09 6.27 11.51
N LEU A 23 1.07 5.68 10.32
CA LEU A 23 1.26 6.41 9.06
C LEU A 23 0.02 6.30 8.17
N VAL A 24 -1.16 6.52 8.76
CA VAL A 24 -2.46 6.45 8.09
C VAL A 24 -2.90 7.82 7.60
N ILE A 25 -3.31 7.88 6.33
CA ILE A 25 -4.10 8.96 5.76
C ILE A 25 -5.37 8.33 5.21
N GLU A 26 -6.51 8.61 5.83
CA GLU A 26 -7.78 8.01 5.43
C GLU A 26 -8.19 8.45 4.01
N THR A 27 -8.80 7.53 3.26
CA THR A 27 -9.39 7.77 1.94
C THR A 27 -10.90 7.58 2.04
N PRO A 28 -11.64 8.62 2.49
CA PRO A 28 -13.01 8.45 2.93
C PRO A 28 -14.00 8.27 1.78
N ALA A 29 -13.62 8.74 0.58
CA ALA A 29 -14.40 8.56 -0.63
C ALA A 29 -14.57 7.09 -1.02
N THR A 30 -13.63 6.24 -0.63
CA THR A 30 -13.54 4.83 -1.01
C THR A 30 -13.75 3.89 0.18
N GLY A 31 -13.61 4.40 1.41
CA GLY A 31 -13.75 3.61 2.64
C GLY A 31 -12.53 2.75 2.95
N GLY A 32 -11.38 3.11 2.37
CA GLY A 32 -10.06 2.56 2.71
C GLY A 32 -9.18 3.59 3.41
N TYR A 33 -7.89 3.29 3.47
CA TYR A 33 -6.89 4.22 3.97
C TYR A 33 -5.54 3.99 3.29
N PHE A 34 -4.83 5.09 3.04
CA PHE A 34 -3.44 5.09 2.60
C PHE A 34 -2.53 4.88 3.80
N ASN A 35 -1.63 3.89 3.75
CA ASN A 35 -0.62 3.70 4.80
C ASN A 35 0.81 3.54 4.30
N LEU A 36 1.77 4.19 4.97
CA LEU A 36 3.19 4.02 4.61
C LEU A 36 3.84 2.76 5.22
N GLY A 37 3.02 1.77 5.62
CA GLY A 37 3.46 0.50 6.17
C GLY A 37 4.33 -0.32 5.22
N GLU A 38 4.18 -0.10 3.90
CA GLU A 38 4.96 -0.75 2.83
C GLU A 38 6.47 -0.66 3.01
N ALA A 39 6.94 0.49 3.48
CA ALA A 39 8.36 0.71 3.71
C ALA A 39 8.92 -0.31 4.71
N SER A 40 8.15 -0.63 5.75
CA SER A 40 8.55 -1.63 6.75
C SER A 40 8.60 -3.04 6.17
N ILE A 41 7.64 -3.42 5.33
CA ILE A 41 7.61 -4.72 4.65
C ILE A 41 8.85 -4.89 3.77
N TYR A 42 9.20 -3.87 2.99
CA TYR A 42 10.36 -3.90 2.09
C TYR A 42 11.70 -3.94 2.82
N VAL A 43 11.82 -3.23 3.94
CA VAL A 43 12.98 -3.32 4.83
C VAL A 43 13.08 -4.71 5.44
N ILE A 44 11.99 -5.28 5.94
CA ILE A 44 11.97 -6.64 6.50
C ILE A 44 12.30 -7.68 5.42
N ALA A 45 11.80 -7.50 4.20
CA ALA A 45 12.10 -8.37 3.06
C ALA A 45 13.60 -8.46 2.74
N SER A 46 14.36 -7.38 2.97
CA SER A 46 15.80 -7.35 2.74
C SER A 46 16.61 -8.12 3.79
N MET A 47 16.08 -8.28 5.00
CA MET A 47 16.79 -8.91 6.14
C MET A 47 16.26 -10.29 6.53
N ALA A 48 15.01 -10.61 6.21
CA ALA A 48 14.32 -11.80 6.71
C ALA A 48 14.07 -12.86 5.60
N PRO A 49 13.92 -14.16 5.96
CA PRO A 49 13.46 -15.21 5.04
C PRO A 49 12.04 -14.96 4.50
N PRO A 50 11.68 -15.48 3.30
CA PRO A 50 10.40 -15.17 2.67
C PRO A 50 9.18 -15.50 3.52
N LEU A 51 9.18 -16.65 4.21
CA LEU A 51 8.07 -17.03 5.07
C LEU A 51 7.92 -16.10 6.29
N THR A 52 9.05 -15.69 6.91
CA THR A 52 9.02 -14.75 8.04
C THR A 52 8.53 -13.37 7.59
N THR A 53 8.97 -12.90 6.42
CA THR A 53 8.48 -11.66 5.82
C THR A 53 6.99 -11.75 5.50
N ALA A 54 6.53 -12.86 4.89
CA ALA A 54 5.13 -13.06 4.53
C ALA A 54 4.21 -13.05 5.76
N ILE A 55 4.58 -13.76 6.82
CA ILE A 55 3.81 -13.78 8.07
C ILE A 55 3.74 -12.38 8.69
N ALA A 56 4.86 -11.66 8.75
CA ALA A 56 4.89 -10.31 9.30
C ALA A 56 4.05 -9.33 8.46
N ALA A 57 4.27 -9.35 7.14
CA ALA A 57 3.55 -8.50 6.18
C ALA A 57 2.05 -8.79 6.16
N GLY A 58 1.62 -10.04 6.32
CA GLY A 58 0.21 -10.40 6.42
C GLY A 58 -0.41 -10.00 7.77
N LEU A 59 0.19 -10.42 8.88
CA LEU A 59 -0.42 -10.26 10.20
C LEU A 59 -0.43 -8.81 10.67
N GLY A 60 0.65 -8.05 10.47
CA GLY A 60 0.74 -6.69 11.01
C GLY A 60 -0.35 -5.77 10.48
N PRO A 61 -0.45 -5.56 9.16
CA PRO A 61 -1.51 -4.79 8.53
C PRO A 61 -2.92 -5.35 8.77
N ALA A 62 -3.10 -6.67 8.79
CA ALA A 62 -4.42 -7.25 9.10
C ALA A 62 -4.88 -6.94 10.54
N LEU A 63 -3.96 -6.93 11.50
CA LEU A 63 -4.24 -6.47 12.86
C LEU A 63 -4.51 -4.96 12.90
N ALA A 64 -3.82 -4.18 12.05
CA ALA A 64 -4.07 -2.75 11.92
C ALA A 64 -5.49 -2.48 11.41
N ASP A 65 -5.96 -3.23 10.42
CA ASP A 65 -7.35 -3.14 9.92
C ASP A 65 -8.38 -3.38 11.02
N LEU A 66 -8.15 -4.37 11.88
CA LEU A 66 -9.04 -4.64 13.02
C LEU A 66 -9.06 -3.46 14.01
N VAL A 67 -7.90 -2.88 14.30
CA VAL A 67 -7.76 -1.78 15.28
C VAL A 67 -8.30 -0.46 14.72
N LEU A 68 -8.13 -0.20 13.43
CA LEU A 68 -8.55 1.02 12.75
C LEU A 68 -10.03 1.01 12.32
N GLY A 69 -10.75 -0.10 12.56
CA GLY A 69 -12.18 -0.21 12.24
C GLY A 69 -12.49 -0.74 10.83
N TYR A 70 -11.46 -1.08 10.04
CA TYR A 70 -11.56 -1.70 8.71
C TYR A 70 -11.62 -3.23 8.79
N TRP A 71 -12.31 -3.79 9.78
CA TRP A 71 -12.26 -5.22 10.13
C TRP A 71 -12.60 -6.17 8.96
N TYR A 72 -13.45 -5.72 8.03
CA TYR A 72 -13.85 -6.50 6.86
C TYR A 72 -12.70 -6.68 5.87
N PHE A 73 -11.76 -5.72 5.80
CA PHE A 73 -10.53 -5.86 5.02
C PHE A 73 -9.51 -6.81 5.65
N ALA A 74 -9.52 -7.00 6.97
CA ALA A 74 -8.46 -7.74 7.68
C ALA A 74 -8.14 -9.14 7.10
N PRO A 75 -9.14 -10.00 6.74
CA PRO A 75 -8.85 -11.30 6.14
C PRO A 75 -8.21 -11.18 4.75
N ALA A 76 -8.65 -10.21 3.95
CA ALA A 76 -8.13 -9.96 2.62
C ALA A 76 -6.72 -9.38 2.69
N THR A 77 -6.51 -8.36 3.53
CA THR A 77 -5.21 -7.75 3.81
C THR A 77 -4.21 -8.81 4.26
N PHE A 78 -4.59 -9.74 5.13
CA PHE A 78 -3.71 -10.83 5.54
C PHE A 78 -3.20 -11.62 4.32
N VAL A 79 -4.10 -12.07 3.44
CA VAL A 79 -3.73 -12.88 2.25
C VAL A 79 -2.91 -12.05 1.26
N ILE A 80 -3.39 -10.85 0.92
CA ILE A 80 -2.77 -9.97 -0.08
C ILE A 80 -1.35 -9.59 0.35
N LYS A 81 -1.19 -9.10 1.58
CA LYS A 81 0.12 -8.67 2.10
C LYS A 81 1.03 -9.84 2.41
N PHE A 82 0.49 -11.00 2.78
CA PHE A 82 1.29 -12.23 2.89
C PHE A 82 1.91 -12.59 1.55
N CYS A 83 1.12 -12.59 0.47
CA CYS A 83 1.60 -12.84 -0.89
C CYS A 83 2.64 -11.80 -1.32
N GLU A 84 2.38 -10.51 -1.09
CA GLU A 84 3.33 -9.43 -1.34
C GLU A 84 4.67 -9.67 -0.64
N GLY A 85 4.65 -9.81 0.70
CA GLY A 85 5.86 -10.00 1.49
C GLY A 85 6.66 -11.24 1.08
N TYR A 86 5.97 -12.34 0.75
CA TYR A 86 6.60 -13.55 0.23
C TYR A 86 7.30 -13.32 -1.10
N ILE A 87 6.63 -12.65 -2.05
CA ILE A 87 7.14 -12.39 -3.39
C ILE A 87 8.32 -11.44 -3.34
N VAL A 88 8.19 -10.31 -2.62
CA VAL A 88 9.27 -9.31 -2.50
C VAL A 88 10.52 -9.95 -1.91
N SER A 89 10.41 -10.63 -0.76
CA SER A 89 11.56 -11.27 -0.11
C SER A 89 12.19 -12.36 -0.98
N SER A 90 11.37 -13.16 -1.68
CA SER A 90 11.86 -14.20 -2.59
C SER A 90 12.61 -13.61 -3.78
N LEU A 91 12.04 -12.58 -4.41
CA LEU A 91 12.65 -11.90 -5.56
C LEU A 91 13.92 -11.15 -5.17
N MET A 92 13.95 -10.45 -4.03
CA MET A 92 15.16 -9.78 -3.55
C MET A 92 16.33 -10.76 -3.38
N LYS A 93 16.07 -11.97 -2.88
CA LYS A 93 17.08 -13.01 -2.72
C LYS A 93 17.51 -13.65 -4.04
N ARG A 94 16.59 -13.80 -5.00
CA ARG A 94 16.85 -14.41 -6.31
C ARG A 94 17.48 -13.45 -7.32
N LEU A 95 17.12 -12.17 -7.29
CA LEU A 95 17.56 -11.18 -8.27
C LEU A 95 19.03 -10.78 -8.10
N GLY A 96 19.64 -11.03 -6.94
CA GLY A 96 21.10 -10.91 -6.74
C GLY A 96 21.68 -9.59 -7.29
N LYS A 97 22.83 -9.66 -8.00
CA LYS A 97 23.46 -8.50 -8.67
C LYS A 97 22.95 -8.25 -10.11
N ARG A 98 21.85 -8.87 -10.54
CA ARG A 98 21.40 -8.74 -11.94
C ARG A 98 21.01 -7.30 -12.25
N ARG A 99 21.40 -6.82 -13.42
CA ARG A 99 21.10 -5.46 -13.88
C ARG A 99 19.62 -5.38 -14.24
N VAL A 100 18.93 -4.35 -13.74
CA VAL A 100 17.53 -4.08 -14.12
C VAL A 100 17.49 -3.64 -15.59
N GLU A 101 16.76 -4.38 -16.41
CA GLU A 101 16.61 -4.11 -17.84
C GLU A 101 15.88 -2.78 -18.09
N SER A 102 16.11 -2.17 -19.26
CA SER A 102 15.49 -0.90 -19.63
C SER A 102 13.95 -0.99 -19.76
N VAL A 103 13.44 -2.17 -20.11
CA VAL A 103 11.99 -2.43 -20.27
C VAL A 103 11.24 -2.25 -18.95
N MET A 104 11.76 -2.81 -17.85
CA MET A 104 11.15 -2.67 -16.52
C MET A 104 11.08 -1.22 -16.05
N ARG A 105 12.09 -0.41 -16.39
CA ARG A 105 12.11 1.03 -16.05
C ARG A 105 11.04 1.80 -16.81
N ILE A 106 10.90 1.51 -18.10
CA ILE A 106 9.85 2.11 -18.94
C ILE A 106 8.48 1.72 -18.40
N LEU A 107 8.27 0.46 -18.00
CA LEU A 107 7.02 0.01 -17.42
C LEU A 107 6.67 0.75 -16.13
N THR A 108 7.63 0.99 -15.22
CA THR A 108 7.37 1.79 -14.00
C THR A 108 6.92 3.22 -14.32
N VAL A 109 7.51 3.86 -15.33
CA VAL A 109 7.10 5.20 -15.76
C VAL A 109 5.72 5.18 -16.42
N ILE A 110 5.46 4.21 -17.30
CA ILE A 110 4.17 4.06 -17.98
C ILE A 110 3.06 3.87 -16.95
N VAL A 111 3.27 2.99 -15.97
CA VAL A 111 2.35 2.80 -14.85
C VAL A 111 2.12 4.12 -14.12
N GLY A 112 3.18 4.82 -13.70
CA GLY A 112 3.05 6.10 -12.99
C GLY A 112 2.25 7.17 -13.76
N VAL A 113 2.49 7.28 -15.07
CA VAL A 113 1.78 8.22 -15.94
C VAL A 113 0.31 7.82 -16.10
N LEU A 114 0.01 6.54 -16.37
CA LEU A 114 -1.37 6.06 -16.47
C LEU A 114 -2.16 6.38 -15.19
N LEU A 115 -1.52 6.28 -14.03
CA LEU A 115 -2.18 6.55 -12.75
C LEU A 115 -2.39 8.02 -12.48
N SER A 116 -1.42 8.84 -12.84
CA SER A 116 -1.60 10.29 -12.85
C SER A 116 -2.78 10.70 -13.72
N THR A 117 -2.96 10.06 -14.88
CA THR A 117 -4.13 10.33 -15.74
C THR A 117 -5.44 9.87 -15.11
N VAL A 118 -5.46 8.74 -14.38
CA VAL A 118 -6.66 8.30 -13.65
C VAL A 118 -6.99 9.28 -12.52
N ILE A 119 -6.01 9.70 -11.70
CA ILE A 119 -6.20 10.69 -10.62
C ILE A 119 -6.77 12.01 -11.16
N LEU A 120 -6.31 12.45 -12.34
CA LEU A 120 -6.84 13.66 -12.98
C LEU A 120 -8.23 13.44 -13.58
N ALA A 121 -8.51 12.27 -14.15
CA ALA A 121 -9.82 11.94 -14.71
C ALA A 121 -10.90 11.84 -13.63
N THR A 122 -10.56 11.41 -12.42
CA THR A 122 -11.49 11.36 -11.28
C THR A 122 -11.81 12.74 -10.72
N MET A 123 -10.94 13.75 -10.93
CA MET A 123 -11.29 15.17 -10.71
C MET A 123 -12.36 15.65 -11.69
N VAL A 124 -12.34 15.16 -12.94
CA VAL A 124 -13.25 15.59 -14.02
C VAL A 124 -14.60 14.86 -13.94
N GLY A 125 -14.60 13.59 -13.52
CA GLY A 125 -15.81 12.78 -13.35
C GLY A 125 -16.73 13.21 -12.19
N GLY A 126 -16.23 14.03 -11.25
CA GLY A 126 -17.00 14.64 -10.16
C GLY A 126 -17.80 15.88 -10.55
N GLY A 127 -17.94 16.16 -11.85
CA GLY A 127 -18.81 17.21 -12.36
C GLY A 127 -18.22 18.62 -12.24
N GLY A 128 -17.12 18.90 -12.95
CA GLY A 128 -16.77 20.24 -13.48
C GLY A 128 -16.75 21.46 -12.54
N GLY A 129 -16.92 21.29 -11.25
CA GLY A 129 -17.09 22.36 -10.26
C GLY A 129 -15.94 22.39 -9.28
N GLU A 130 -15.53 23.61 -8.94
CA GLU A 130 -14.55 23.89 -7.90
C GLU A 130 -14.90 23.11 -6.63
N VAL A 131 -13.93 22.36 -6.12
CA VAL A 131 -13.99 21.59 -4.87
C VAL A 131 -14.72 20.24 -4.97
N THR A 132 -13.97 19.19 -5.29
CA THR A 132 -14.35 17.81 -4.95
C THR A 132 -14.11 17.60 -3.45
N GLY A 133 -15.17 17.72 -2.65
CA GLY A 133 -15.10 17.38 -1.23
C GLY A 133 -14.88 15.89 -1.01
N ALA A 134 -13.95 15.52 -0.14
CA ALA A 134 -13.98 14.21 0.47
C ALA A 134 -14.97 14.31 1.65
N THR A 135 -16.13 13.68 1.51
CA THR A 135 -17.06 13.49 2.63
C THR A 135 -16.52 12.36 3.50
N PHE A 136 -16.03 12.68 4.70
CA PHE A 136 -15.56 11.67 5.66
C PHE A 136 -16.78 11.09 6.37
N SER A 137 -17.42 10.11 5.74
CA SER A 137 -18.53 9.37 6.32
C SER A 137 -17.99 8.11 6.98
N TRP A 138 -17.86 8.16 8.30
CA TRP A 138 -17.56 7.00 9.11
C TRP A 138 -18.84 6.18 9.30
N THR A 139 -18.84 4.96 8.76
CA THR A 139 -19.91 3.99 9.03
C THR A 139 -19.89 3.63 10.51
N GLU A 140 -21.07 3.47 11.14
CA GLU A 140 -21.20 3.08 12.55
C GLU A 140 -20.24 1.93 12.89
N THR A 141 -19.24 2.19 13.73
CA THR A 141 -18.31 1.15 14.15
C THR A 141 -18.89 0.48 15.39
N SER A 142 -19.22 -0.80 15.27
CA SER A 142 -19.60 -1.63 16.41
C SER A 142 -18.36 -2.33 16.97
N ILE A 143 -17.93 -1.90 18.15
CA ILE A 143 -16.84 -2.58 18.88
C ILE A 143 -17.52 -3.42 19.96
N LEU A 144 -17.44 -4.75 19.85
CA LEU A 144 -18.02 -5.68 20.85
C LEU A 144 -19.52 -5.42 21.12
N GLY A 145 -20.28 -5.00 20.10
CA GLY A 145 -21.71 -4.67 20.24
C GLY A 145 -22.00 -3.24 20.75
N LEU A 146 -20.98 -2.46 21.08
CA LEU A 146 -21.12 -1.05 21.43
C LEU A 146 -21.07 -0.20 20.16
N ARG A 147 -22.15 0.51 19.85
CA ARG A 147 -22.23 1.47 18.75
C ARG A 147 -21.71 2.82 19.24
N ILE A 148 -20.54 3.23 18.76
CA ILE A 148 -19.99 4.55 19.07
C ILE A 148 -20.31 5.45 17.89
N ALA A 149 -21.19 6.43 18.10
CA ALA A 149 -21.45 7.48 17.13
C ALA A 149 -20.27 8.46 17.14
N VAL A 150 -19.44 8.42 16.11
CA VAL A 150 -18.34 9.38 15.92
C VAL A 150 -18.79 10.41 14.88
N PRO A 151 -18.67 11.72 15.17
CA PRO A 151 -19.12 12.76 14.25
C PRO A 151 -18.36 12.70 12.91
N SER A 152 -19.10 12.80 11.81
CA SER A 152 -18.54 12.95 10.47
C SER A 152 -18.20 14.42 10.19
N PHE A 153 -17.12 14.64 9.46
CA PHE A 153 -16.75 15.97 8.96
C PHE A 153 -16.41 15.87 7.47
N ALA A 154 -16.55 16.96 6.72
CA ALA A 154 -16.16 17.00 5.32
C ALA A 154 -14.96 17.93 5.18
N ILE A 155 -13.85 17.41 4.63
CA ILE A 155 -12.74 18.26 4.21
C ILE A 155 -12.85 18.44 2.70
N LEU A 156 -13.07 19.69 2.35
CA LEU A 156 -13.08 20.17 0.99
C LEU A 156 -11.63 20.28 0.51
N LEU A 157 -11.18 19.31 -0.28
CA LEU A 157 -9.87 19.38 -0.92
C LEU A 157 -9.97 20.27 -2.17
N PRO A 158 -9.16 21.34 -2.25
CA PRO A 158 -9.12 22.16 -3.43
C PRO A 158 -8.60 21.38 -4.65
N SER A 159 -9.04 21.72 -5.86
CA SER A 159 -8.63 21.04 -7.10
C SER A 159 -7.11 21.00 -7.30
N TYR A 160 -6.40 22.04 -6.87
CA TYR A 160 -4.94 22.08 -6.94
C TYR A 160 -4.24 21.04 -6.04
N ALA A 161 -4.88 20.56 -4.96
CA ALA A 161 -4.31 19.52 -4.12
C ALA A 161 -4.23 18.18 -4.87
N TRP A 162 -5.25 17.86 -5.67
CA TRP A 162 -5.27 16.66 -6.52
C TRP A 162 -4.26 16.74 -7.67
N LEU A 163 -4.08 17.92 -8.27
CA LEU A 163 -3.00 18.18 -9.24
C LEU A 163 -1.62 17.95 -8.59
N ALA A 164 -1.42 18.42 -7.36
CA ALA A 164 -0.17 18.23 -6.63
C ALA A 164 0.10 16.75 -6.33
N ILE A 165 -0.92 15.99 -5.90
CA ILE A 165 -0.80 14.54 -5.67
C ILE A 165 -0.49 13.80 -6.97
N SER A 166 -1.17 14.14 -8.07
CA SER A 166 -0.94 13.53 -9.38
C SER A 166 0.47 13.82 -9.89
N ALA A 167 0.93 15.06 -9.80
CA ALA A 167 2.29 15.45 -10.16
C ALA A 167 3.33 14.74 -9.29
N LEU A 168 3.07 14.62 -7.98
CA LEU A 168 3.92 13.87 -7.06
C LEU A 168 4.04 12.41 -7.51
N VAL A 169 2.95 11.72 -7.81
CA VAL A 169 2.98 10.32 -8.29
C VAL A 169 3.86 10.15 -9.53
N VAL A 170 3.73 11.03 -10.54
CA VAL A 170 4.59 10.98 -11.74
C VAL A 170 6.05 11.18 -11.36
N VAL A 171 6.35 12.19 -10.54
CA VAL A 171 7.72 12.48 -10.09
C VAL A 171 8.31 11.29 -9.34
N LEU A 172 7.54 10.65 -8.47
CA LEU A 172 7.99 9.48 -7.71
C LEU A 172 8.20 8.27 -8.63
N SER A 173 7.30 7.97 -9.56
CA SER A 173 7.47 6.87 -10.52
C SER A 173 8.67 7.07 -11.45
N VAL A 174 8.90 8.31 -11.90
CA VAL A 174 10.08 8.69 -12.67
C VAL A 174 11.34 8.55 -11.82
N ALA A 175 11.33 9.01 -10.56
CA ALA A 175 12.45 8.86 -9.63
C ALA A 175 12.82 7.39 -9.41
N ILE A 176 11.83 6.51 -9.23
CA ILE A 176 12.05 5.05 -9.11
C ILE A 176 12.71 4.47 -10.37
N ALA A 177 12.32 4.92 -11.57
CA ALA A 177 12.92 4.45 -12.82
C ALA A 177 14.42 4.77 -12.95
N PHE A 178 14.91 5.80 -12.24
CA PHE A 178 16.34 6.10 -12.14
C PHE A 178 17.10 5.23 -11.13
N VAL A 179 16.40 4.52 -10.24
CA VAL A 179 17.03 3.64 -9.24
C VAL A 179 17.43 2.30 -9.87
N ARG A 180 18.72 2.15 -10.18
CA ARG A 180 19.27 0.97 -10.88
C ARG A 180 19.46 -0.27 -10.01
N LYS A 181 18.64 -0.44 -8.96
CA LYS A 181 18.83 -1.49 -7.95
C LYS A 181 17.89 -2.66 -8.19
N PRO A 182 18.37 -3.92 -8.20
CA PRO A 182 17.55 -5.09 -8.50
C PRO A 182 16.38 -5.31 -7.55
N TYR A 183 16.52 -4.89 -6.28
CA TYR A 183 15.43 -5.00 -5.31
C TYR A 183 14.25 -4.06 -5.56
N VAL A 184 14.43 -2.96 -6.29
CA VAL A 184 13.31 -2.08 -6.67
C VAL A 184 12.32 -2.82 -7.57
N LEU A 185 12.82 -3.72 -8.42
CA LEU A 185 11.97 -4.57 -9.21
C LEU A 185 11.18 -5.55 -8.34
N ALA A 186 11.82 -6.17 -7.36
CA ALA A 186 11.14 -7.07 -6.42
C ALA A 186 10.00 -6.36 -5.69
N MET A 187 10.25 -5.15 -5.19
CA MET A 187 9.26 -4.32 -4.52
C MET A 187 8.12 -3.92 -5.48
N SER A 188 8.45 -3.55 -6.73
CA SER A 188 7.43 -3.18 -7.73
C SER A 188 6.51 -4.35 -8.08
N VAL A 189 7.05 -5.57 -8.22
CA VAL A 189 6.24 -6.77 -8.48
C VAL A 189 5.34 -7.09 -7.28
N GLY A 190 5.86 -6.97 -6.06
CA GLY A 190 5.05 -7.12 -4.84
C GLY A 190 3.94 -6.08 -4.73
N GLY A 191 4.26 -4.81 -4.94
CA GLY A 191 3.29 -3.72 -4.93
C GLY A 191 2.17 -3.90 -5.96
N MET A 192 2.49 -4.45 -7.14
CA MET A 192 1.46 -4.79 -8.13
C MET A 192 0.53 -5.92 -7.69
N VAL A 193 1.06 -6.94 -7.02
CA VAL A 193 0.23 -8.02 -6.43
C VAL A 193 -0.69 -7.45 -5.36
N MET A 194 -0.18 -6.51 -4.57
CA MET A 194 -0.96 -5.81 -3.55
C MET A 194 -2.11 -5.00 -4.16
N VAL A 195 -1.81 -4.14 -5.13
CA VAL A 195 -2.81 -3.31 -5.83
C VAL A 195 -3.88 -4.15 -6.49
N LEU A 196 -3.48 -5.20 -7.21
CA LEU A 196 -4.42 -6.12 -7.84
C LEU A 196 -5.27 -6.86 -6.80
N GLY A 197 -4.66 -7.28 -5.70
CA GLY A 197 -5.35 -7.95 -4.60
C GLY A 197 -6.45 -7.10 -3.99
N TYR A 198 -6.15 -5.84 -3.65
CA TYR A 198 -7.15 -4.91 -3.12
C TYR A 198 -8.25 -4.62 -4.13
N PHE A 199 -7.88 -4.33 -5.38
CA PHE A 199 -8.87 -4.11 -6.44
C PHE A 199 -9.84 -5.29 -6.60
N LEU A 200 -9.33 -6.52 -6.68
CA LEU A 200 -10.18 -7.71 -6.82
C LEU A 200 -11.07 -7.92 -5.60
N TYR A 201 -10.51 -7.75 -4.40
CA TYR A 201 -11.27 -7.88 -3.17
C TYR A 201 -12.39 -6.84 -3.07
N GLU A 202 -12.09 -5.59 -3.40
CA GLU A 202 -13.09 -4.53 -3.35
C GLU A 202 -14.16 -4.68 -4.42
N PHE A 203 -13.77 -4.97 -5.66
CA PHE A 203 -14.68 -5.09 -6.78
C PHE A 203 -15.67 -6.25 -6.61
N PHE A 204 -15.19 -7.42 -6.14
CA PHE A 204 -16.03 -8.61 -6.05
C PHE A 204 -16.63 -8.86 -4.67
N ILE A 205 -16.03 -8.36 -3.59
CA ILE A 205 -16.40 -8.73 -2.21
C ILE A 205 -16.79 -7.51 -1.40
N SER A 206 -15.86 -6.62 -1.06
CA SER A 206 -16.15 -5.60 -0.05
C SER A 206 -17.22 -4.61 -0.51
N ASN A 207 -17.14 -4.08 -1.74
CA ASN A 207 -18.12 -3.11 -2.22
C ASN A 207 -19.50 -3.75 -2.39
N PRO A 208 -19.70 -4.78 -3.23
CA PRO A 208 -21.05 -5.30 -3.48
C PRO A 208 -21.64 -6.11 -2.31
N LEU A 209 -20.85 -6.95 -1.64
CA LEU A 209 -21.36 -7.94 -0.69
C LEU A 209 -21.38 -7.45 0.76
N ILE A 210 -20.42 -6.61 1.15
CA ILE A 210 -20.26 -6.17 2.54
C ILE A 210 -20.79 -4.75 2.74
N LEU A 211 -20.40 -3.82 1.87
CA LEU A 211 -20.70 -2.39 2.00
C LEU A 211 -21.95 -1.96 1.22
N GLY A 212 -22.48 -2.80 0.32
CA GLY A 212 -23.62 -2.47 -0.54
C GLY A 212 -23.36 -1.31 -1.51
N ARG A 213 -22.09 -1.10 -1.90
CA ARG A 213 -21.63 -0.06 -2.81
C ARG A 213 -21.43 -0.60 -4.23
N ASP A 214 -21.38 0.31 -5.20
CA ASP A 214 -21.08 -0.03 -6.59
C ASP A 214 -19.65 -0.65 -6.70
N PRO A 215 -19.49 -1.86 -7.27
CA PRO A 215 -18.19 -2.46 -7.58
C PRO A 215 -17.21 -1.53 -8.28
N VAL A 216 -17.70 -0.65 -9.15
CA VAL A 216 -16.87 0.29 -9.92
C VAL A 216 -16.12 1.25 -8.99
N GLY A 217 -16.60 1.44 -7.75
CA GLY A 217 -15.90 2.14 -6.68
C GLY A 217 -14.45 1.69 -6.45
N ALA A 218 -14.15 0.40 -6.67
CA ALA A 218 -12.81 -0.16 -6.48
C ALA A 218 -11.75 0.43 -7.43
N VAL A 219 -12.17 0.97 -8.58
CA VAL A 219 -11.26 1.62 -9.54
C VAL A 219 -10.61 2.86 -8.92
N PHE A 220 -11.28 3.52 -7.99
CA PHE A 220 -10.79 4.74 -7.33
C PHE A 220 -9.70 4.46 -6.28
N GLU A 221 -9.59 3.23 -5.75
CA GLU A 221 -8.53 2.83 -4.81
C GLU A 221 -7.21 2.44 -5.51
N VAL A 222 -7.27 2.09 -6.79
CA VAL A 222 -6.07 1.67 -7.55
C VAL A 222 -4.97 2.74 -7.51
N PRO A 223 -5.22 4.04 -7.77
CA PRO A 223 -4.18 5.06 -7.68
C PRO A 223 -3.64 5.28 -6.26
N VAL A 224 -4.50 5.16 -5.24
CA VAL A 224 -4.12 5.29 -3.83
C VAL A 224 -3.14 4.18 -3.45
N ASN A 225 -3.50 2.92 -3.72
CA ASN A 225 -2.67 1.76 -3.46
C ASN A 225 -1.34 1.81 -4.23
N ILE A 226 -1.33 2.37 -5.44
CA ILE A 226 -0.07 2.51 -6.18
C ILE A 226 0.81 3.62 -5.60
N GLY A 227 0.21 4.75 -5.22
CA GLY A 227 0.91 5.76 -4.42
C GLY A 227 1.53 5.15 -3.17
N GLN A 228 0.81 4.23 -2.53
CA GLN A 228 1.21 3.58 -1.29
C GLN A 228 2.50 2.77 -1.44
N PHE A 229 2.53 1.85 -2.41
CA PHE A 229 3.75 1.05 -2.62
C PHE A 229 4.89 1.88 -3.21
N THR A 230 4.59 2.87 -4.06
CA THR A 230 5.60 3.78 -4.64
C THR A 230 6.31 4.57 -3.54
N ALA A 231 5.54 5.15 -2.60
CA ALA A 231 6.10 5.81 -1.43
C ALA A 231 6.88 4.84 -0.53
N GLY A 232 6.35 3.62 -0.34
CA GLY A 232 7.04 2.53 0.36
C GLY A 232 8.42 2.20 -0.21
N ILE A 233 8.54 2.09 -1.54
CA ILE A 233 9.82 1.87 -2.23
C ILE A 233 10.79 3.00 -1.89
N LEU A 234 10.38 4.25 -2.06
CA LEU A 234 11.24 5.40 -1.85
C LEU A 234 11.73 5.52 -0.40
N LEU A 235 10.84 5.30 0.57
CA LEU A 235 11.17 5.33 1.99
C LEU A 235 12.07 4.16 2.41
N SER A 236 11.91 2.98 1.79
CA SER A 236 12.71 1.80 2.14
C SER A 236 14.14 1.85 1.58
N ILE A 237 14.37 2.52 0.44
CA ILE A 237 15.68 2.51 -0.25
C ILE A 237 16.86 2.93 0.67
N PRO A 238 16.82 4.07 1.40
CA PRO A 238 17.94 4.48 2.24
C PRO A 238 18.27 3.45 3.33
N VAL A 239 17.23 2.87 3.93
CA VAL A 239 17.35 1.88 5.00
C VAL A 239 17.92 0.57 4.48
N VAL A 240 17.39 0.07 3.35
CA VAL A 240 17.90 -1.14 2.69
C VAL A 240 19.36 -0.97 2.27
N GLN A 241 19.74 0.19 1.73
CA GLN A 241 21.12 0.49 1.38
C GLN A 241 22.06 0.52 2.59
N PHE A 242 21.61 1.10 3.70
CA PHE A 242 22.37 1.11 4.94
C PHE A 242 22.62 -0.32 5.45
N ILE A 243 21.58 -1.16 5.48
CA ILE A 243 21.66 -2.57 5.89
C ILE A 243 22.62 -3.35 4.98
N GLU A 244 22.52 -3.20 3.66
CA GLU A 244 23.41 -3.87 2.71
C GLU A 244 24.88 -3.47 2.87
N ARG A 245 25.16 -2.22 3.25
CA ARG A 245 26.53 -1.74 3.51
C ARG A 245 27.05 -2.30 4.82
N ALA A 246 26.25 -2.24 5.88
CA ALA A 246 26.60 -2.76 7.20
C ALA A 246 26.84 -4.28 7.19
N ALA A 247 26.13 -5.03 6.36
CA ALA A 247 26.31 -6.48 6.23
C ALA A 247 27.55 -6.90 5.41
N LYS A 248 28.22 -5.96 4.72
CA LYS A 248 29.43 -6.20 3.92
C LYS A 248 30.72 -5.73 4.60
N GLY A 249 30.61 -4.89 5.63
CA GLY A 249 31.72 -4.50 6.50
C GLY A 249 31.88 -5.48 7.63
#